data_AF-A0A248KJE2-F1
#
_entry.id   AF-A0A248KJE2-F1
#
_cell.length_a   1.000
_cell.length_b   1.000
_cell.length_c   1.000
_cell.angle_alpha   90.00
_cell.angle_beta   90.00
_cell.angle_gamma   90.00
#
_symmetry.space_group_name_H-M   'P 1'
#
loop_
_entity.id
_entity.type
_entity.pdbx_description
1 polymer ?
#
loop_
_entity_poly.entity_id
_entity_poly.type
_entity_poly.pdbx_seq_one_letter_code
_entity_poly.pdbx_strand_id
1 'polypeptide(L)'
;MPAAEVAQLSWLYGDSFYTLTSTMPQPGELIIARTGASDPAFNLREEPAWLLRTHAQNTLFANVLECHGEFDESREVSRQARGNVREVVIEEHSAAQTVVLIAFHQGESCRIAVDNRRGHGGFSVA
;
A
#
# COMPACT_ATOMS: atom_id res chain seq x y z
N MET A 1 -5.87 -18.12 10.98
CA MET A 1 -4.85 -17.07 11.17
C MET A 1 -5.59 -15.81 11.55
N PRO A 2 -5.17 -15.03 12.57
CA PRO A 2 -5.78 -13.72 12.78
C PRO A 2 -5.59 -12.89 11.51
N ALA A 3 -6.59 -12.09 11.15
CA ALA A 3 -6.49 -11.17 10.03
C ALA A 3 -5.26 -10.27 10.24
N ALA A 4 -4.42 -10.14 9.22
CA ALA A 4 -3.35 -9.15 9.27
C ALA A 4 -4.01 -7.78 9.44
N GLU A 5 -3.49 -6.95 10.34
CA GLU A 5 -3.95 -5.58 10.46
C GLU A 5 -3.59 -4.84 9.16
N VAL A 6 -4.54 -4.12 8.58
CA VAL A 6 -4.38 -3.45 7.28
C VAL A 6 -4.42 -1.94 7.50
N ALA A 7 -3.51 -1.23 6.84
CA ALA A 7 -3.58 0.23 6.73
C ALA A 7 -4.00 0.61 5.31
N GLN A 8 -4.99 1.50 5.19
CA GLN A 8 -5.41 2.07 3.90
C GLN A 8 -5.34 3.60 3.97
N LEU A 9 -4.72 4.19 2.95
CA LEU A 9 -4.72 5.65 2.75
C LEU A 9 -5.21 5.95 1.34
N SER A 10 -6.28 6.75 1.25
CA SER A 10 -6.84 7.20 -0.01
C SER A 10 -6.67 8.71 -0.20
N TRP A 11 -6.35 9.14 -1.42
CA TRP A 11 -6.30 10.56 -1.78
C TRP A 11 -6.82 10.76 -3.21
N LEU A 12 -7.24 11.99 -3.50
CA LEU A 12 -7.59 12.45 -4.84
C LEU A 12 -6.38 13.16 -5.43
N TYR A 13 -6.03 12.85 -6.69
CA TYR A 13 -5.02 13.59 -7.43
C TYR A 13 -5.47 13.77 -8.88
N GLY A 14 -5.59 15.02 -9.32
CA GLY A 14 -6.27 15.34 -10.57
C GLY A 14 -7.74 14.92 -10.51
N ASP A 15 -8.15 14.16 -11.51
CA ASP A 15 -9.50 13.60 -11.65
C ASP A 15 -9.61 12.15 -11.14
N SER A 16 -8.56 11.59 -10.54
CA SER A 16 -8.48 10.16 -10.18
C SER A 16 -8.22 9.96 -8.69
N PHE A 17 -8.84 8.93 -8.10
CA PHE A 17 -8.56 8.52 -6.73
C PHE A 17 -7.45 7.48 -6.70
N TYR A 18 -6.65 7.53 -5.64
CA TYR A 18 -5.60 6.57 -5.37
C TYR A 18 -5.80 6.02 -3.97
N THR A 19 -5.62 4.71 -3.80
CA THR A 19 -5.62 4.08 -2.49
C THR A 19 -4.37 3.21 -2.36
N LEU A 20 -3.56 3.45 -1.33
CA LEU A 20 -2.53 2.51 -0.91
C LEU A 20 -3.11 1.61 0.17
N THR A 21 -3.06 0.30 -0.05
CA THR A 21 -3.38 -0.72 0.94
C THR A 21 -2.11 -1.43 1.36
N SER A 22 -1.85 -1.52 2.65
CA SER A 22 -0.60 -2.03 3.21
C SER A 22 -0.86 -3.10 4.27
N THR A 23 -0.08 -4.17 4.23
CA THR A 23 -0.01 -5.11 5.36
C THR A 23 0.74 -4.44 6.52
N MET A 24 0.12 -4.34 7.70
CA MET A 24 0.78 -3.78 8.87
C MET A 24 1.78 -4.79 9.45
N PRO A 25 3.06 -4.41 9.60
CA PRO A 25 4.01 -5.23 10.33
C PRO A 25 3.64 -5.26 11.82
N GLN A 26 3.83 -6.41 12.49
CA GLN A 26 3.62 -6.54 13.93
C GLN A 26 4.90 -7.01 14.65
N PRO A 27 5.40 -6.26 15.67
CA PRO A 27 4.94 -4.94 16.10
C PRO A 27 5.26 -3.87 15.05
N GLY A 28 4.41 -2.86 14.89
CA GLY A 28 4.64 -1.77 13.93
C GLY A 28 3.65 -0.63 14.09
N GLU A 29 3.93 0.47 13.42
CA GLU A 29 3.14 1.70 13.48
C GLU A 29 3.03 2.38 12.12
N LEU A 30 1.94 3.13 11.93
CA LEU A 30 1.76 4.07 10.83
C LEU A 30 1.97 5.49 11.35
N ILE A 31 2.89 6.23 10.74
CA ILE A 31 3.22 7.61 11.10
C ILE A 31 2.78 8.51 9.94
N ILE A 32 1.92 9.47 10.25
CA ILE A 32 1.58 10.57 9.33
C ILE A 32 2.35 11.80 9.78
N ALA A 33 3.09 12.41 8.86
CA ALA A 33 3.97 13.54 9.13
C ALA A 33 3.82 14.63 8.06
N ARG A 34 4.40 15.80 8.33
CA ARG A 34 4.58 16.88 7.36
C ARG A 34 5.98 17.47 7.52
N THR A 35 6.59 17.88 6.42
CA THR A 35 7.85 18.65 6.43
C THR A 35 7.65 20.03 7.08
N GLY A 36 8.74 20.62 7.60
CA GLY A 36 8.73 21.97 8.21
C GLY A 36 9.44 22.07 9.56
N ALA A 37 9.85 20.94 10.15
CA ALA A 37 10.67 20.96 11.37
C ALA A 37 12.00 21.69 11.10
N SER A 38 12.42 22.52 12.08
CA SER A 38 13.70 23.25 12.04
C SER A 38 13.89 24.19 10.84
N ASP A 39 12.81 24.76 10.30
CA ASP A 39 12.85 25.67 9.16
C ASP A 39 12.34 27.10 9.49
N PRO A 40 13.11 27.90 10.26
CA PRO A 40 12.68 29.24 10.68
C PRO A 40 12.60 30.26 9.54
N ALA A 41 13.22 29.95 8.40
CA ALA A 41 13.29 30.82 7.24
C ALA A 41 12.32 30.39 6.11
N PHE A 42 11.46 29.40 6.37
CA PHE A 42 10.42 28.93 5.44
C PHE A 42 10.98 28.49 4.07
N ASN A 43 12.12 27.78 4.07
CA ASN A 43 12.74 27.27 2.86
C ASN A 43 12.14 25.94 2.37
N LEU A 44 11.52 25.16 3.26
CA LEU A 44 10.96 23.86 2.94
C LEU A 44 9.53 23.99 2.40
N ARG A 45 9.22 23.23 1.36
CA ARG A 45 7.83 23.02 0.92
C ARG A 45 7.08 22.23 1.97
N GLU A 46 5.81 22.55 2.21
CA GLU A 46 4.89 21.68 2.93
C GLU A 46 4.61 20.41 2.12
N GLU A 47 5.01 19.27 2.66
CA GLU A 47 4.85 17.96 2.02
C GLU A 47 4.31 16.96 3.05
N PRO A 48 3.12 16.37 2.84
CA PRO A 48 2.64 15.28 3.68
C PRO A 48 3.49 14.02 3.45
N ALA A 49 3.75 13.29 4.53
CA ALA A 49 4.47 12.03 4.50
C ALA A 49 3.70 10.97 5.31
N TRP A 50 3.88 9.74 4.91
CA TRP A 50 3.15 8.58 5.40
C TRP A 50 4.15 7.43 5.44
N LEU A 51 4.41 6.93 6.65
CA LEU A 51 5.50 6.01 6.93
C LEU A 51 4.97 4.80 7.69
N LEU A 52 5.21 3.62 7.13
CA LEU A 52 5.06 2.37 7.85
C LEU A 52 6.40 2.04 8.52
N ARG A 53 6.38 1.82 9.83
CA ARG A 53 7.59 1.57 10.62
C ARG A 53 7.45 0.32 11.47
N THR A 54 8.51 -0.45 11.54
CA THR A 54 8.68 -1.57 12.47
C THR A 54 10.15 -1.70 12.87
N HIS A 55 10.42 -2.47 13.92
CA HIS A 55 11.76 -2.83 14.36
C HIS A 55 11.93 -4.35 14.23
N ALA A 56 12.66 -4.80 13.20
CA ALA A 56 12.89 -6.21 12.94
C ALA A 56 14.26 -6.41 12.25
N GLN A 57 14.87 -7.59 12.41
CA GLN A 57 16.10 -7.96 11.69
C GLN A 57 15.83 -8.27 10.22
N ASN A 58 14.68 -8.87 9.93
CA ASN A 58 14.19 -9.13 8.58
C ASN A 58 12.69 -8.86 8.55
N THR A 59 12.20 -8.15 7.54
CA THR A 59 10.79 -7.79 7.40
C THR A 59 10.43 -7.59 5.94
N LEU A 60 9.16 -7.83 5.61
CA LEU A 60 8.59 -7.60 4.29
C LEU A 60 7.46 -6.58 4.43
N PHE A 61 7.54 -5.51 3.64
CA PHE A 61 6.44 -4.56 3.47
C PHE A 61 5.71 -4.88 2.17
N ALA A 62 4.49 -5.39 2.27
CA ALA A 62 3.62 -5.62 1.11
C ALA A 62 2.60 -4.49 1.01
N ASN A 63 2.55 -3.85 -0.15
CA ASN A 63 1.65 -2.73 -0.43
C ASN A 63 1.04 -2.89 -1.82
N VAL A 64 -0.20 -2.45 -1.99
CA VAL A 64 -0.85 -2.30 -3.28
C VAL A 64 -1.28 -0.85 -3.43
N LEU A 65 -0.77 -0.19 -4.46
CA LEU A 65 -1.25 1.12 -4.89
C LEU A 65 -2.25 0.89 -6.02
N GLU A 66 -3.51 1.23 -5.80
CA GLU A 66 -4.52 1.21 -6.84
C GLU A 66 -4.88 2.63 -7.28
N CYS A 67 -5.06 2.82 -8.59
CA CYS A 67 -5.71 3.99 -9.17
C CYS A 67 -7.14 3.59 -9.52
N HIS A 68 -8.12 4.37 -9.10
CA HIS A 68 -9.53 4.03 -9.24
C HIS A 68 -10.42 5.27 -9.32
N GLY A 69 -11.61 5.05 -9.89
CA GLY A 69 -12.64 6.06 -9.96
C GLY A 69 -12.28 7.30 -10.76
N GLU A 70 -13.22 8.22 -10.76
CA GLU A 70 -13.15 9.48 -11.50
C GLU A 70 -13.87 10.54 -10.67
N PHE A 71 -13.28 11.73 -10.61
CA PHE A 71 -13.88 12.94 -10.08
C PHE A 71 -13.96 13.99 -11.19
N ASP A 72 -15.18 14.24 -11.66
CA ASP A 72 -15.48 15.33 -12.58
C ASP A 72 -15.97 16.53 -11.77
N GLU A 73 -15.05 17.46 -11.52
CA GLU A 73 -15.32 18.68 -10.75
C GLU A 73 -16.38 19.56 -11.44
N SER A 74 -16.34 19.66 -12.78
CA SER A 74 -17.23 20.54 -13.55
C SER A 74 -18.70 20.12 -13.48
N ARG A 75 -18.94 18.83 -13.25
CA ARG A 75 -20.28 18.24 -13.13
C ARG A 75 -20.63 17.86 -11.70
N GLU A 76 -19.71 18.05 -10.76
CA GLU A 76 -19.82 17.62 -9.35
C GLU A 76 -20.14 16.11 -9.22
N VAL A 77 -19.48 15.27 -10.02
CA VAL A 77 -19.72 13.81 -10.02
C VAL A 77 -18.48 13.03 -9.60
N SER A 78 -18.65 12.13 -8.62
CA SER A 78 -17.66 11.13 -8.24
C SER A 78 -18.14 9.73 -8.61
N ARG A 79 -17.36 8.98 -9.39
CA ARG A 79 -17.61 7.59 -9.76
C ARG A 79 -16.54 6.70 -9.15
N GLN A 80 -16.94 5.57 -8.56
CA GLN A 80 -16.00 4.57 -7.99
C GLN A 80 -14.91 5.19 -7.07
N ALA A 81 -15.30 6.17 -6.25
CA ALA A 81 -14.38 6.90 -5.36
C ALA A 81 -13.80 6.06 -4.21
N ARG A 82 -14.19 4.78 -4.09
CA ARG A 82 -13.62 3.81 -3.15
C ARG A 82 -12.88 2.75 -3.93
N GLY A 83 -11.72 2.36 -3.42
CA GLY A 83 -10.90 1.32 -4.02
C GLY A 83 -11.55 -0.07 -3.94
N ASN A 84 -11.06 -0.99 -4.78
CA ASN A 84 -11.50 -2.38 -4.80
C ASN A 84 -10.57 -3.31 -4.02
N VAL A 85 -9.33 -2.92 -3.72
CA VAL A 85 -8.42 -3.73 -2.90
C VAL A 85 -8.89 -3.67 -1.45
N ARG A 86 -9.21 -4.85 -0.90
CA ARG A 86 -9.66 -5.00 0.48
C ARG A 86 -8.48 -5.15 1.43
N GLU A 87 -7.53 -6.01 1.08
CA GLU A 87 -6.37 -6.31 1.91
C GLU A 87 -5.24 -6.91 1.06
N VAL A 88 -4.04 -6.82 1.63
CA VAL A 88 -2.84 -7.49 1.13
C VAL A 88 -2.33 -8.36 2.27
N VAL A 89 -2.11 -9.64 2.00
CA VAL A 89 -1.70 -10.63 3.00
C VAL A 89 -0.41 -11.28 2.56
N ILE A 90 0.60 -11.27 3.42
CA ILE A 90 1.83 -12.05 3.22
C ILE A 90 1.55 -13.47 3.70
N GLU A 91 1.44 -14.41 2.77
CA GLU A 91 1.19 -15.82 3.09
C GLU A 91 2.50 -16.59 3.35
N GLU A 92 3.56 -16.25 2.61
CA GLU A 92 4.89 -16.81 2.79
C GLU A 92 5.96 -15.75 2.57
N HIS A 93 7.02 -15.78 3.38
CA HIS A 93 8.24 -15.04 3.11
C HIS A 93 9.45 -15.84 3.61
N SER A 94 10.26 -16.34 2.68
CA SER A 94 11.45 -17.14 2.95
C SER A 94 12.60 -16.76 2.00
N ALA A 95 13.79 -17.30 2.22
CA ALA A 95 14.92 -17.11 1.31
C ALA A 95 14.67 -17.72 -0.08
N ALA A 96 13.72 -18.64 -0.22
CA ALA A 96 13.39 -19.29 -1.48
C ALA A 96 12.24 -18.58 -2.22
N GLN A 97 11.23 -18.12 -1.49
CA GLN A 97 10.00 -17.59 -2.10
C GLN A 97 9.31 -16.56 -1.22
N THR A 98 8.63 -15.61 -1.85
CA THR A 98 7.63 -14.74 -1.21
C THR A 98 6.28 -14.99 -1.88
N VAL A 99 5.21 -15.12 -1.10
CA VAL A 99 3.85 -15.22 -1.64
C VAL A 99 2.94 -14.21 -0.96
N VAL A 100 2.25 -13.41 -1.77
CA VAL A 100 1.33 -12.36 -1.34
C VAL A 100 -0.04 -12.62 -1.97
N LEU A 101 -1.09 -12.58 -1.15
CA LEU A 101 -2.48 -12.59 -1.60
C LEU A 101 -3.03 -11.15 -1.58
N ILE A 102 -3.62 -10.74 -2.68
CA ILE A 102 -4.41 -9.50 -2.79
C ILE A 102 -5.86 -9.93 -2.85
N ALA A 103 -6.64 -9.57 -1.81
CA ALA A 103 -8.07 -9.80 -1.81
C ALA A 103 -8.80 -8.51 -2.19
N PHE A 104 -9.85 -8.66 -3.00
CA PHE A 104 -10.67 -7.55 -3.47
C PHE A 104 -12.05 -7.56 -2.80
N HIS A 105 -12.71 -6.41 -2.77
CA HIS A 105 -14.11 -6.31 -2.39
C HIS A 105 -15.02 -7.00 -3.41
N GLN A 106 -14.65 -6.93 -4.70
CA GLN A 106 -15.32 -7.60 -5.80
C GLN A 106 -14.30 -8.26 -6.74
N GLY A 107 -14.61 -9.45 -7.24
CA GLY A 107 -13.74 -10.23 -8.11
C GLY A 107 -12.96 -11.32 -7.37
N GLU A 108 -12.17 -12.08 -8.13
CA GLU A 108 -11.32 -13.15 -7.60
C GLU A 108 -10.04 -12.56 -6.98
N SER A 109 -9.63 -13.12 -5.84
CA SER A 109 -8.34 -12.76 -5.23
C SER A 109 -7.20 -13.12 -6.16
N CYS A 110 -6.14 -12.32 -6.10
CA CYS A 110 -4.93 -12.49 -6.90
C CYS A 110 -3.79 -12.93 -5.99
N ARG A 111 -3.09 -14.01 -6.35
CA ARG A 111 -1.94 -14.53 -5.61
C ARG A 111 -0.68 -14.29 -6.42
N ILE A 112 0.26 -13.54 -5.85
CA ILE A 112 1.55 -13.23 -6.46
C ILE A 112 2.62 -14.03 -5.73
N ALA A 113 3.37 -14.85 -6.46
CA ALA A 113 4.52 -15.58 -5.92
C ALA A 113 5.81 -15.08 -6.59
N VAL A 114 6.83 -14.78 -5.80
CA VAL A 114 8.14 -14.27 -6.25
C VAL A 114 9.22 -15.26 -5.84
N ASP A 115 10.09 -15.65 -6.77
CA ASP A 115 11.26 -16.48 -6.49
C ASP A 115 12.41 -15.61 -5.98
N ASN A 116 12.80 -15.83 -4.72
CA ASN A 116 13.86 -15.05 -4.06
C ASN A 116 15.26 -15.64 -4.29
N ARG A 117 15.37 -16.80 -4.94
CA ARG A 117 16.67 -17.46 -5.17
C ARG A 117 17.48 -16.64 -6.18
N ARG A 118 18.76 -16.46 -5.87
CA ARG A 118 19.70 -15.73 -6.75
C ARG A 118 19.74 -16.37 -8.15
N GLY A 119 19.55 -15.55 -9.18
CA GLY A 119 19.59 -15.99 -10.58
C GLY A 119 18.28 -16.58 -11.11
N HIS A 120 17.22 -16.65 -10.29
CA HIS A 120 15.91 -17.22 -10.67
C HIS A 120 14.77 -16.20 -10.70
N GLY A 121 15.07 -14.89 -10.65
CA GLY A 121 14.16 -13.77 -10.35
C GLY A 121 12.92 -13.61 -11.23
N GLY A 122 11.99 -14.55 -11.12
CA GLY A 122 10.68 -14.55 -11.74
C GLY A 122 9.58 -14.37 -10.71
N PHE A 123 8.38 -14.09 -11.21
CA PHE A 123 7.17 -14.11 -10.42
C PHE A 123 6.04 -14.78 -11.21
N SER A 124 5.07 -15.32 -10.49
CA SER A 124 3.82 -15.82 -11.06
C SER A 124 2.65 -15.10 -10.42
N VAL A 125 1.56 -15.02 -11.19
CA VAL A 125 0.27 -14.47 -10.76
C VAL A 125 -0.77 -15.55 -11.02
N ALA A 126 -1.58 -15.87 -10.02
CA ALA A 126 -2.62 -16.89 -10.08
C ALA A 126 -3.90 -16.42 -9.40
#